data_AF-A0A7S0CQB6-F1
#
_entry.id   AF-A0A7S0CQB6-F1
#
_cell.length_a   1.000
_cell.length_b   1.000
_cell.length_c   1.000
_cell.angle_alpha   90.00
_cell.angle_beta   90.00
_cell.angle_gamma   90.00
#
_symmetry.space_group_name_H-M   'P 1'
#
loop_
_entity.id
_entity.type
_entity.pdbx_description
1 polymer ?
#
loop_
_entity_poly.entity_id
_entity_poly.type
_entity_poly.pdbx_seq_one_letter_code
_entity_poly.pdbx_strand_id
1 'polypeptide(L)'
;SDGSLAIATNKFTVDGSNGDTAIAGTLSAVSDFKVGATNAEKFTVAASSGNTAVSGTLDAVSDFKVGATNSRTFEVAASTGNTLSKGTLLVDGDVKFGPSTG
;
A
#
# COMPACT_ATOMS: atom_id res chain seq x y z
N SER A 1 -29.30 -24.28 8.50
CA SER A 1 -28.74 -23.09 7.84
C SER A 1 -27.58 -22.66 8.70
N ASP A 2 -26.38 -22.62 8.14
CA ASP A 2 -25.18 -22.08 8.77
C ASP A 2 -25.20 -20.53 8.85
N GLY A 3 -26.21 -19.89 8.26
CA GLY A 3 -26.35 -18.44 8.21
C GLY A 3 -25.72 -17.81 6.97
N SER A 4 -25.17 -18.60 6.05
CA SER A 4 -24.48 -18.11 4.86
C SER A 4 -25.42 -17.40 3.88
N LEU A 5 -24.94 -16.30 3.28
CA LEU A 5 -25.62 -15.57 2.20
C LEU A 5 -24.82 -15.76 0.91
N ALA A 6 -25.49 -16.08 -0.20
CA ALA A 6 -24.87 -16.19 -1.52
C ALA A 6 -25.77 -15.58 -2.60
N ILE A 7 -25.36 -14.43 -3.15
CA ILE A 7 -26.10 -13.72 -4.20
C ILE A 7 -25.51 -14.06 -5.58
N ALA A 8 -26.41 -14.35 -6.52
CA ALA A 8 -26.05 -14.81 -7.87
C ALA A 8 -25.03 -15.96 -7.82
N THR A 9 -25.31 -16.93 -6.94
CA THR A 9 -24.49 -18.11 -6.60
C THR A 9 -23.17 -17.82 -5.89
N ASN A 10 -22.36 -16.86 -6.37
CA ASN A 10 -21.03 -16.60 -5.82
C ASN A 10 -20.48 -15.19 -6.10
N LYS A 11 -21.31 -14.23 -6.52
CA LYS A 11 -20.82 -12.87 -6.82
C LYS A 11 -20.62 -12.03 -5.57
N PHE A 12 -21.44 -12.29 -4.56
CA PHE A 12 -21.30 -11.76 -3.22
C PHE A 12 -21.66 -12.88 -2.23
N THR A 13 -20.72 -13.23 -1.35
CA THR A 13 -20.96 -14.25 -0.31
C THR A 13 -20.60 -13.70 1.06
N VAL A 14 -21.37 -14.10 2.07
CA VAL A 14 -21.04 -13.92 3.49
C VAL A 14 -21.04 -15.30 4.13
N ASP A 15 -19.91 -15.71 4.69
CA ASP A 15 -19.79 -16.98 5.42
C ASP A 15 -20.42 -16.84 6.81
N GLY A 16 -21.39 -17.69 7.13
CA GLY A 16 -22.13 -17.63 8.39
C GLY A 16 -21.32 -18.04 9.62
N SER A 17 -20.18 -18.71 9.46
CA SER A 17 -19.34 -19.21 10.56
C SER A 17 -18.33 -18.18 11.08
N ASN A 18 -17.83 -17.30 10.20
CA ASN A 18 -16.78 -16.33 10.54
C ASN A 18 -17.08 -14.89 10.10
N GLY A 19 -18.11 -14.67 9.28
CA GLY A 19 -18.50 -13.35 8.76
C GLY A 19 -17.66 -12.86 7.58
N ASP A 20 -16.75 -13.69 7.05
CA ASP A 20 -15.93 -13.34 5.90
C ASP A 20 -16.81 -13.02 4.69
N THR A 21 -16.47 -11.94 4.01
CA THR A 21 -17.21 -11.46 2.84
C THR A 21 -16.34 -11.56 1.60
N ALA A 22 -16.84 -12.21 0.55
CA ALA A 22 -16.19 -12.23 -0.75
C ALA A 22 -16.99 -11.43 -1.78
N ILE A 23 -16.30 -10.57 -2.52
CA ILE A 23 -16.86 -9.76 -3.61
C ILE A 23 -16.09 -10.11 -4.87
N ALA A 24 -16.74 -10.79 -5.83
CA ALA A 24 -16.09 -11.20 -7.07
C ALA A 24 -15.92 -10.04 -8.07
N GLY A 25 -16.64 -8.94 -7.86
CA GLY A 25 -16.55 -7.71 -8.66
C GLY A 25 -15.71 -6.62 -8.00
N THR A 26 -15.85 -5.38 -8.48
CA THR A 26 -15.19 -4.21 -7.87
C THR A 26 -15.93 -3.76 -6.62
N LEU A 27 -15.19 -3.54 -5.53
CA LEU A 27 -15.66 -2.81 -4.37
C LEU A 27 -15.36 -1.31 -4.53
N SER A 28 -16.37 -0.46 -4.39
CA SER A 28 -16.21 1.00 -4.36
C SER A 28 -16.53 1.52 -2.97
N ALA A 29 -15.55 2.15 -2.32
CA ALA A 29 -15.72 2.84 -1.05
C ALA A 29 -15.67 4.37 -1.28
N VAL A 30 -16.70 5.09 -0.82
CA VAL A 30 -16.79 6.55 -0.96
C VAL A 30 -16.19 7.28 0.26
N SER A 31 -16.32 6.68 1.44
CA SER A 31 -15.67 7.14 2.67
C SER A 31 -14.30 6.50 2.82
N ASP A 32 -13.60 6.83 3.91
CA ASP A 32 -12.31 6.23 4.25
C ASP A 32 -12.36 4.69 4.21
N PHE A 33 -11.37 4.08 3.55
CA PHE A 33 -11.17 2.64 3.61
C PHE A 33 -10.25 2.33 4.78
N LYS A 34 -10.68 1.46 5.69
CA LYS A 34 -9.97 1.14 6.95
C LYS A 34 -9.90 -0.37 7.14
N VAL A 35 -8.72 -0.88 7.47
CA VAL A 35 -8.48 -2.29 7.80
C VAL A 35 -7.88 -2.38 9.19
N GLY A 36 -8.48 -3.21 10.05
CA GLY A 36 -8.09 -3.39 11.45
C GLY A 36 -9.22 -3.05 12.41
N ALA A 37 -8.93 -3.09 13.72
CA ALA A 37 -9.89 -2.70 14.74
C ALA A 37 -10.10 -1.18 14.73
N THR A 38 -11.32 -0.74 15.07
CA THR A 38 -11.64 0.69 15.21
C THR A 38 -10.69 1.36 16.20
N ASN A 39 -10.08 2.48 15.80
CA ASN A 39 -9.04 3.21 16.54
C ASN A 39 -7.69 2.47 16.68
N ALA A 40 -7.49 1.38 15.94
CA ALA A 40 -6.24 0.63 15.85
C ALA A 40 -6.04 0.09 14.42
N GLU A 41 -6.44 0.90 13.43
CA GLU A 41 -6.35 0.55 12.02
C GLU A 41 -4.88 0.31 11.61
N LYS A 42 -4.66 -0.71 10.79
CA LYS A 42 -3.34 -1.11 10.27
C LYS A 42 -3.06 -0.55 8.88
N PHE A 43 -4.13 -0.31 8.11
CA PHE A 43 -4.09 0.29 6.78
C PHE A 43 -5.29 1.20 6.62
N THR A 44 -5.06 2.44 6.19
CA THR A 44 -6.13 3.39 5.88
C THR A 44 -5.88 4.12 4.57
N VAL A 45 -6.95 4.45 3.86
CA VAL A 45 -6.96 5.39 2.74
C VAL A 45 -7.98 6.47 3.05
N ALA A 46 -7.52 7.72 3.15
CA ALA A 46 -8.38 8.87 3.43
C ALA A 46 -9.12 9.30 2.16
N ALA A 47 -10.45 9.33 2.18
CA ALA A 47 -11.25 9.65 1.00
C ALA A 47 -11.02 11.07 0.46
N SER A 48 -10.70 12.01 1.34
CA SER A 48 -10.51 13.42 0.99
C SER A 48 -9.21 13.73 0.24
N SER A 49 -8.20 12.86 0.35
CA SER A 49 -6.86 13.11 -0.21
C SER A 49 -6.27 11.94 -0.97
N GLY A 50 -6.79 10.73 -0.80
CA GLY A 50 -6.16 9.49 -1.27
C GLY A 50 -4.91 9.11 -0.49
N ASN A 51 -4.56 9.86 0.57
CA ASN A 51 -3.39 9.54 1.39
C ASN A 51 -3.56 8.16 2.02
N THR A 52 -2.51 7.35 1.88
CA THR A 52 -2.45 6.00 2.43
C THR A 52 -1.55 5.99 3.66
N ALA A 53 -2.03 5.43 4.76
CA ALA A 53 -1.24 5.17 5.95
C ALA A 53 -1.09 3.66 6.16
N VAL A 54 0.14 3.23 6.41
CA VAL A 54 0.49 1.85 6.81
C VAL A 54 1.11 1.95 8.19
N SER A 55 0.46 1.37 9.20
CA SER A 55 0.93 1.44 10.59
C SER A 55 2.13 0.52 10.87
N GLY A 56 2.43 -0.39 9.94
CA GLY A 56 3.61 -1.27 9.97
C GLY A 56 4.62 -0.94 8.87
N THR A 57 5.49 -1.90 8.56
CA THR A 57 6.45 -1.78 7.46
C THR A 57 5.75 -1.95 6.11
N LEU A 58 6.05 -1.06 5.16
CA LEU A 58 5.71 -1.24 3.75
C LEU A 58 6.84 -2.01 3.05
N ASP A 59 6.53 -3.19 2.52
CA ASP A 59 7.44 -3.95 1.66
C ASP A 59 7.10 -3.68 0.19
N ALA A 60 8.10 -3.22 -0.59
CA ALA A 60 7.94 -2.86 -1.99
C ALA A 60 8.89 -3.72 -2.85
N VAL A 61 8.31 -4.65 -3.61
CA VAL A 61 9.06 -5.62 -4.43
C VAL A 61 9.54 -5.05 -5.76
N SER A 62 8.85 -4.02 -6.27
CA SER A 62 9.22 -3.33 -7.50
C SER A 62 9.82 -1.95 -7.18
N ASP A 63 10.09 -1.18 -8.21
CA ASP A 63 10.67 0.15 -8.06
C ASP A 63 9.80 1.03 -7.15
N PHE A 64 10.43 1.66 -6.16
CA PHE A 64 9.77 2.66 -5.33
C PHE A 64 9.96 4.05 -5.96
N LYS A 65 8.87 4.70 -6.37
CA LYS A 65 8.93 6.00 -7.07
C LYS A 65 8.02 7.06 -6.43
N VAL A 66 8.56 8.25 -6.18
CA VAL A 66 7.84 9.41 -5.61
C VAL A 66 7.78 10.55 -6.63
N GLY A 67 6.64 11.26 -6.73
CA GLY A 67 6.42 12.38 -7.68
C GLY A 67 5.22 12.18 -8.63
N ALA A 68 5.25 12.79 -9.83
CA ALA A 68 4.27 12.59 -10.93
C ALA A 68 4.87 11.70 -12.05
N THR A 69 4.11 10.92 -12.84
CA THR A 69 4.64 9.75 -13.60
C THR A 69 5.82 10.10 -14.50
N ASN A 70 5.80 11.29 -15.10
CA ASN A 70 6.85 11.81 -15.96
C ASN A 70 7.72 12.90 -15.28
N SER A 71 7.59 13.06 -13.97
CA SER A 71 8.30 14.03 -13.13
C SER A 71 8.55 13.45 -11.74
N ARG A 72 9.01 12.18 -11.70
CA ARG A 72 9.48 11.52 -10.48
C ARG A 72 10.63 12.33 -9.87
N THR A 73 10.62 12.49 -8.55
CA THR A 73 11.62 13.26 -7.80
C THR A 73 12.57 12.36 -7.00
N PHE A 74 12.10 11.17 -6.63
CA PHE A 74 12.88 10.13 -5.96
C PHE A 74 12.51 8.76 -6.52
N GLU A 75 13.50 7.93 -6.83
CA GLU A 75 13.31 6.57 -7.34
C GLU A 75 14.34 5.61 -6.74
N VAL A 76 13.90 4.41 -6.35
CA VAL A 76 14.77 3.27 -6.02
C VAL A 76 14.46 2.16 -7.01
N ALA A 77 15.45 1.74 -7.79
CA ALA A 77 15.31 0.68 -8.78
C ALA A 77 15.48 -0.69 -8.12
N ALA A 78 14.45 -1.55 -8.16
CA ALA A 78 14.46 -2.83 -7.45
C ALA A 78 15.53 -3.80 -7.98
N SER A 79 15.86 -3.72 -9.27
CA SER A 79 16.84 -4.61 -9.91
C SER A 79 18.30 -4.31 -9.56
N THR A 80 18.61 -3.10 -9.11
CA THR A 80 20.00 -2.63 -8.92
C THR A 80 20.25 -2.02 -7.54
N GLY A 81 19.19 -1.63 -6.83
CA GLY A 81 19.30 -0.83 -5.61
C GLY A 81 19.70 0.63 -5.87
N ASN A 82 19.85 1.04 -7.14
CA ASN A 82 20.21 2.41 -7.48
C ASN A 82 19.14 3.37 -6.97
N THR A 83 19.60 4.44 -6.30
CA THR A 83 18.74 5.51 -5.80
C THR A 83 18.98 6.77 -6.62
N LEU A 84 17.93 7.31 -7.23
CA LEU A 84 17.94 8.60 -7.90
C LEU A 84 17.20 9.62 -7.02
N SER A 85 17.88 10.72 -6.68
CA SER A 85 17.26 11.92 -6.11
C SER A 85 17.50 13.09 -7.04
N LYS A 86 16.43 13.69 -7.58
CA LYS A 86 16.55 14.87 -8.45
C LYS A 86 16.70 16.18 -7.67
N GLY A 87 16.36 16.15 -6.38
CA GLY A 87 16.56 17.27 -5.47
C GLY A 87 17.92 17.23 -4.78
N THR A 88 18.17 18.22 -3.92
CA THR A 88 19.32 18.18 -3.01
C THR A 88 19.09 17.10 -1.95
N LEU A 89 20.05 16.18 -1.80
CA LEU A 89 20.09 15.26 -0.67
C LEU A 89 20.88 15.92 0.45
N LEU A 90 20.20 16.30 1.54
CA LEU A 90 20.84 16.75 2.77
C LEU A 90 21.06 15.53 3.66
N VAL A 91 22.28 15.38 4.18
CA VAL A 91 22.64 14.31 5.11
C VAL A 91 23.20 14.96 6.37
N ASP A 92 22.51 14.75 7.50
CA ASP A 92 22.85 15.34 8.80
C ASP A 92 23.92 14.51 9.56
N GLY A 93 24.18 13.27 9.11
CA GLY A 93 25.14 12.35 9.72
C GLY A 93 26.27 11.89 8.78
N ASP A 94 27.01 10.88 9.23
CA ASP A 94 28.11 10.31 8.45
C ASP A 94 27.63 9.66 7.17
N VAL A 95 28.34 9.94 6.07
CA VAL A 95 28.23 9.18 4.83
C VAL A 95 29.33 8.12 4.81
N LYS A 96 28.94 6.85 4.69
CA LYS A 96 29.86 5.73 4.45
C LYS A 96 29.65 5.23 3.03
N PHE A 97 30.68 5.31 2.20
CA PHE A 97 30.68 4.66 0.89
C PHE A 97 31.21 3.23 1.04
N GLY A 98 30.55 2.28 0.41
CA GLY A 98 31.05 0.90 0.31
C GLY A 98 32.33 0.82 -0.55
N PRO A 99 33.02 -0.32 -0.57
CA PRO A 99 34.15 -0.50 -1.47
C PRO A 99 33.71 -0.28 -2.93
N SER A 100 34.39 0.61 -3.65
CA SER A 100 34.22 0.78 -5.09
C SER A 100 34.85 -0.42 -5.80
N THR A 101 34.09 -1.10 -6.66
CA THR A 101 34.65 -2.20 -7.46
C THR A 101 35.30 -1.76 -8.75
N GLY A 102 35.31 -0.45 -9.07
CA GLY A 102 35.98 0.11 -10.26
C GLY A 102 35.42 -0.38 -11.58
#